data_AF-A0A833KZL5-F1
#
_entry.id   AF-A0A833KZL5-F1
#
_cell.length_a   1.000
_cell.length_b   1.000
_cell.length_c   1.000
_cell.angle_alpha   90.00
_cell.angle_beta   90.00
_cell.angle_gamma   90.00
#
_symmetry.space_group_name_H-M   'P 1'
#
loop_
_entity.id
_entity.type
_entity.pdbx_description
1 polymer ?
#
loop_
_entity_poly.entity_id
_entity_poly.type
_entity_poly.pdbx_seq_one_letter_code
_entity_poly.pdbx_strand_id
1 'polypeptide(L)'
;MKAVIIAGGFGTRLKPLTLNTPKPIVPVANRRFIMHQIELLIQHGADEVIVNLHYLSDDIKQMLGDGSQWGIKIHYSIEDHPLGTAGAVKNAEEFFKDEQFIVVFNGDVLTDINISEIIKFHKAKKAQATITLTPVEDPTAYGLVLADNNSKVTQFLEKPSWERVEGLEKYFINAGIYILNTEIFKNIPKNKSVMFEHHVFPCLLAENKAVYGFKSDAYWIDIGSPKKYKEAHEAILRGEVTLVKIFGHREKGSVWVGEQTEIDKTAKIIGPALIGKEVKVGAESQVKNCSVVGDKVEIGKHSIIENTIIWEGCKIGDNVRLYGCVVGFNCKIEEGVLIAKGAIIADNSVIAKGSIFND
;
A
#
# COMPACT_ATOMS: atom_id res chain seq x y z
N MET A 1 -11.42 -18.71 -6.08
CA MET A 1 -10.57 -18.58 -4.88
C MET A 1 -10.91 -17.27 -4.18
N LYS A 2 -11.23 -17.34 -2.87
CA LYS A 2 -11.58 -16.14 -2.11
C LYS A 2 -10.39 -15.54 -1.35
N ALA A 3 -10.38 -14.22 -1.29
CA ALA A 3 -9.38 -13.45 -0.57
C ALA A 3 -10.03 -12.39 0.32
N VAL A 4 -9.36 -11.98 1.39
CA VAL A 4 -9.75 -10.85 2.24
C VAL A 4 -8.64 -9.83 2.34
N ILE A 5 -8.99 -8.56 2.12
CA ILE A 5 -8.10 -7.41 2.35
C ILE A 5 -8.51 -6.76 3.67
N ILE A 6 -7.58 -6.71 4.64
CA ILE A 6 -7.80 -6.07 5.95
C ILE A 6 -7.55 -4.57 5.81
N ALA A 7 -8.61 -3.81 5.59
CA ALA A 7 -8.58 -2.38 5.26
C ALA A 7 -9.27 -1.48 6.33
N GLY A 8 -9.61 -2.02 7.51
CA GLY A 8 -10.29 -1.29 8.59
C GLY A 8 -9.42 -0.33 9.43
N GLY A 9 -8.13 -0.17 9.14
CA GLY A 9 -7.23 0.67 9.95
C GLY A 9 -7.42 2.18 9.74
N PHE A 10 -7.28 2.98 10.80
CA PHE A 10 -7.44 4.44 10.79
C PHE A 10 -6.35 5.24 10.02
N GLY A 11 -5.27 4.58 9.56
CA GLY A 11 -4.20 5.24 8.80
C GLY A 11 -3.43 6.34 9.56
N THR A 12 -3.51 6.40 10.88
CA THR A 12 -3.04 7.55 11.69
C THR A 12 -1.60 7.99 11.46
N ARG A 13 -0.69 7.06 11.16
CA ARG A 13 0.72 7.36 10.90
C ARG A 13 0.98 8.04 9.56
N LEU A 14 0.03 8.00 8.63
CA LEU A 14 0.13 8.65 7.33
C LEU A 14 -0.54 10.04 7.33
N LYS A 15 -1.07 10.48 8.48
CA LYS A 15 -1.55 11.85 8.65
C LYS A 15 -0.43 12.86 8.32
N PRO A 16 -0.76 14.00 7.69
CA PRO A 16 -2.10 14.50 7.41
C PRO A 16 -2.80 13.94 6.15
N LEU A 17 -2.14 13.10 5.34
CA LEU A 17 -2.71 12.58 4.08
C LEU A 17 -3.99 11.76 4.28
N THR A 18 -4.17 11.17 5.46
CA THR A 18 -5.34 10.36 5.80
C THR A 18 -6.30 11.05 6.76
N LEU A 19 -6.32 12.39 6.78
CA LEU A 19 -7.33 13.13 7.56
C LEU A 19 -8.71 13.03 6.93
N ASN A 20 -8.78 13.20 5.60
CA ASN A 20 -10.03 13.16 4.83
C ASN A 20 -10.06 12.01 3.82
N THR A 21 -8.95 11.29 3.65
CA THR A 21 -8.83 10.17 2.70
C THR A 21 -8.51 8.87 3.45
N PRO A 22 -9.33 7.82 3.35
CA PRO A 22 -8.99 6.51 3.91
C PRO A 22 -7.68 5.96 3.33
N LYS A 23 -6.84 5.35 4.17
CA LYS A 23 -5.55 4.75 3.75
C LYS A 23 -5.66 3.85 2.50
N PRO A 24 -6.65 2.95 2.38
CA PRO A 24 -6.77 2.08 1.20
C PRO A 24 -6.94 2.82 -0.14
N ILE A 25 -7.35 4.08 -0.14
CA ILE A 25 -7.62 4.85 -1.36
C ILE A 25 -6.72 6.08 -1.53
N VAL A 26 -5.64 6.18 -0.75
CA VAL A 26 -4.57 7.13 -1.05
C VAL A 26 -3.97 6.79 -2.42
N PRO A 27 -3.64 7.77 -3.27
CA PRO A 27 -3.00 7.51 -4.55
C PRO A 27 -1.61 6.91 -4.38
N VAL A 28 -1.28 5.87 -5.13
CA VAL A 28 0.07 5.35 -5.32
C VAL A 28 0.28 5.21 -6.83
N ALA A 29 1.21 5.99 -7.38
CA ALA A 29 1.41 6.14 -8.83
C ALA A 29 0.11 6.48 -9.59
N ASN A 30 -0.59 7.53 -9.12
CA ASN A 30 -1.88 8.01 -9.64
C ASN A 30 -3.02 6.97 -9.66
N ARG A 31 -2.88 5.89 -8.89
CA ARG A 31 -3.90 4.85 -8.75
C ARG A 31 -4.25 4.64 -7.30
N ARG A 32 -5.50 4.29 -7.02
CA ARG A 32 -5.98 4.06 -5.64
C ARG A 32 -5.27 2.83 -5.07
N PHE A 33 -4.68 2.96 -3.88
CA PHE A 33 -3.74 1.96 -3.37
C PHE A 33 -4.29 0.53 -3.36
N ILE A 34 -5.52 0.32 -2.89
CA ILE A 34 -6.18 -0.99 -2.82
C ILE A 34 -6.30 -1.68 -4.19
N MET A 35 -6.29 -0.93 -5.29
CA MET A 35 -6.35 -1.50 -6.63
C MET A 35 -5.10 -2.29 -6.98
N HIS A 36 -3.93 -1.92 -6.46
CA HIS A 36 -2.70 -2.71 -6.66
C HIS A 36 -2.85 -4.11 -6.03
N GLN A 37 -3.53 -4.21 -4.88
CA GLN A 37 -3.77 -5.48 -4.20
C GLN A 37 -4.85 -6.32 -4.90
N ILE A 38 -5.96 -5.68 -5.31
CA ILE A 38 -7.04 -6.37 -6.03
C ILE A 38 -6.52 -6.92 -7.36
N GLU A 39 -5.75 -6.16 -8.12
CA GLU A 39 -5.19 -6.64 -9.39
C GLU A 39 -4.19 -7.79 -9.19
N LEU A 40 -3.35 -7.72 -8.15
CA LEU A 40 -2.45 -8.83 -7.81
C LEU A 40 -3.25 -10.10 -7.47
N LEU A 41 -4.33 -9.97 -6.69
CA LEU A 41 -5.22 -11.09 -6.37
C LEU A 41 -5.89 -11.67 -7.61
N ILE A 42 -6.41 -10.82 -8.51
CA ILE A 42 -7.02 -11.24 -9.78
C ILE A 42 -6.00 -11.99 -10.65
N GLN A 43 -4.78 -11.46 -10.77
CA GLN A 43 -3.69 -12.10 -11.53
C GLN A 43 -3.37 -13.50 -11.02
N HIS A 44 -3.58 -13.76 -9.74
CA HIS A 44 -3.38 -15.07 -9.10
C HIS A 44 -4.66 -15.91 -8.95
N GLY A 45 -5.74 -15.52 -9.63
CA GLY A 45 -6.96 -16.32 -9.78
C GLY A 45 -8.01 -16.10 -8.69
N ALA A 46 -7.99 -14.96 -7.99
CA ALA A 46 -9.08 -14.59 -7.11
C ALA A 46 -10.33 -14.22 -7.93
N ASP A 47 -11.48 -14.75 -7.55
CA ASP A 47 -12.80 -14.50 -8.17
C ASP A 47 -13.74 -13.74 -7.23
N GLU A 48 -13.55 -13.86 -5.91
CA GLU A 48 -14.23 -13.04 -4.91
C GLU A 48 -13.23 -12.43 -3.91
N VAL A 49 -13.34 -11.13 -3.67
CA VAL A 49 -12.53 -10.38 -2.71
C VAL A 49 -13.42 -9.76 -1.66
N ILE A 50 -13.15 -10.05 -0.40
CA ILE A 50 -13.83 -9.42 0.74
C ILE A 50 -12.95 -8.25 1.19
N VAL A 51 -13.50 -7.05 1.24
CA VAL A 51 -12.82 -5.88 1.78
C VAL A 51 -13.36 -5.61 3.17
N ASN A 52 -12.51 -5.79 4.17
CA ASN A 52 -12.83 -5.46 5.55
C ASN A 52 -12.66 -3.95 5.77
N LEU A 53 -13.71 -3.28 6.25
CA LEU A 53 -13.79 -1.83 6.39
C LEU A 53 -14.26 -1.43 7.80
N HIS A 54 -13.85 -0.23 8.23
CA HIS A 54 -14.35 0.40 9.45
C HIS A 54 -14.48 1.92 9.21
N TYR A 55 -13.35 2.63 9.17
CA TYR A 55 -13.29 4.08 8.97
C TYR A 55 -13.56 4.48 7.50
N LEU A 56 -14.41 5.50 7.29
CA LEU A 56 -14.74 6.09 5.98
C LEU A 56 -15.06 5.04 4.90
N SER A 57 -15.91 4.07 5.24
CA SER A 57 -16.17 2.91 4.37
C SER A 57 -16.91 3.22 3.06
N ASP A 58 -17.63 4.35 2.99
CA ASP A 58 -18.53 4.63 1.87
C ASP A 58 -17.77 5.10 0.61
N ASP A 59 -16.71 5.89 0.77
CA ASP A 59 -15.83 6.28 -0.36
C ASP A 59 -15.23 5.05 -1.04
N ILE A 60 -14.82 4.05 -0.24
CA ILE A 60 -14.24 2.81 -0.74
C ILE A 60 -15.29 1.99 -1.49
N LYS A 61 -16.49 1.83 -0.92
CA LYS A 61 -17.60 1.11 -1.59
C LYS A 61 -18.02 1.78 -2.88
N GLN A 62 -18.14 3.11 -2.87
CA GLN A 62 -18.52 3.87 -4.06
C GLN A 62 -17.51 3.67 -5.19
N MET A 63 -16.22 3.67 -4.85
CA MET A 63 -15.14 3.48 -5.81
C MET A 63 -15.06 2.04 -6.35
N LEU A 64 -15.19 1.04 -5.49
CA LEU A 64 -15.02 -0.37 -5.87
C LEU A 64 -16.31 -0.99 -6.46
N GLY A 65 -17.48 -0.52 -6.05
CA GLY A 65 -18.75 -1.09 -6.48
C GLY A 65 -18.87 -2.57 -6.10
N ASP A 66 -19.42 -3.40 -6.98
CA ASP A 66 -19.53 -4.86 -6.77
C ASP A 66 -18.35 -5.66 -7.37
N GLY A 67 -17.35 -4.97 -7.94
CA GLY A 67 -16.21 -5.59 -8.60
C GLY A 67 -16.43 -6.04 -10.05
N SER A 68 -17.65 -5.94 -10.59
CA SER A 68 -18.00 -6.43 -11.92
C SER A 68 -17.14 -5.84 -13.05
N GLN A 69 -16.71 -4.58 -12.91
CA GLN A 69 -15.80 -3.91 -13.85
C GLN A 69 -14.43 -4.60 -13.98
N TRP A 70 -14.03 -5.42 -13.01
CA TRP A 70 -12.79 -6.21 -13.02
C TRP A 70 -13.05 -7.72 -13.19
N GLY A 71 -14.29 -8.13 -13.45
CA GLY A 71 -14.66 -9.53 -13.64
C GLY A 71 -14.62 -10.38 -12.37
N ILE A 72 -14.66 -9.75 -11.19
CA ILE A 72 -14.71 -10.42 -9.88
C ILE A 72 -15.91 -9.94 -9.06
N LYS A 73 -16.19 -10.60 -7.94
CA LYS A 73 -17.13 -10.08 -6.93
C LYS A 73 -16.37 -9.44 -5.78
N ILE A 74 -16.80 -8.25 -5.38
CA ILE A 74 -16.32 -7.58 -4.18
C ILE A 74 -17.43 -7.59 -3.12
N HIS A 75 -17.11 -8.14 -1.95
CA HIS A 75 -17.96 -8.12 -0.77
C HIS A 75 -17.37 -7.18 0.28
N TYR A 76 -18.22 -6.65 1.15
CA TYR A 76 -17.80 -5.72 2.19
C TYR A 76 -18.12 -6.28 3.58
N SER A 77 -17.09 -6.41 4.42
CA SER A 77 -17.25 -6.76 5.83
C SER A 77 -17.00 -5.52 6.67
N ILE A 78 -18.06 -4.92 7.20
CA ILE A 78 -17.96 -3.67 7.97
C ILE A 78 -17.85 -4.01 9.45
N GLU A 79 -16.95 -3.33 10.15
CA GLU A 79 -16.82 -3.41 11.61
C GLU A 79 -17.44 -2.19 12.27
N ASP A 80 -18.20 -2.40 13.35
CA ASP A 80 -18.69 -1.31 14.19
C ASP A 80 -17.58 -0.71 15.08
N HIS A 81 -16.57 -1.51 15.40
CA HIS A 81 -15.41 -1.14 16.21
C HIS A 81 -14.21 -2.01 15.81
N PRO A 82 -12.95 -1.54 15.96
CA PRO A 82 -11.78 -2.27 15.48
C PRO A 82 -11.64 -3.67 16.10
N LEU A 83 -11.78 -4.71 15.27
CA LEU A 83 -11.70 -6.12 15.68
C LEU A 83 -10.28 -6.72 15.58
N GLY A 84 -9.28 -5.93 15.19
CA GLY A 84 -7.92 -6.44 14.98
C GLY A 84 -7.81 -7.34 13.75
N THR A 85 -6.59 -7.77 13.39
CA THR A 85 -6.33 -8.46 12.12
C THR A 85 -7.07 -9.80 11.99
N ALA A 86 -7.12 -10.61 13.05
CA ALA A 86 -7.81 -11.89 13.05
C ALA A 86 -9.32 -11.73 13.27
N GLY A 87 -9.73 -10.81 14.15
CA GLY A 87 -11.15 -10.53 14.36
C GLY A 87 -11.84 -9.97 13.11
N ALA A 88 -11.13 -9.15 12.32
CA ALA A 88 -11.57 -8.66 11.01
C ALA A 88 -11.89 -9.80 10.04
N VAL A 89 -10.98 -10.77 9.93
CA VAL A 89 -11.17 -11.93 9.07
C VAL A 89 -12.28 -12.84 9.61
N LYS A 90 -12.40 -12.98 10.93
CA LYS A 90 -13.50 -13.72 11.58
C LYS A 90 -14.87 -13.06 11.35
N ASN A 91 -14.94 -11.73 11.30
CA ASN A 91 -16.18 -11.01 10.98
C ASN A 91 -16.69 -11.35 9.56
N ALA A 92 -15.77 -11.64 8.64
CA ALA A 92 -16.06 -12.06 7.28
C ALA A 92 -16.26 -13.59 7.11
N GLU A 93 -16.25 -14.39 8.19
CA GLU A 93 -16.31 -15.87 8.15
C GLU A 93 -17.42 -16.42 7.23
N GLU A 94 -18.58 -15.78 7.24
CA GLU A 94 -19.76 -16.23 6.48
C GLU A 94 -19.52 -16.27 4.96
N PHE A 95 -18.60 -15.44 4.43
CA PHE A 95 -18.24 -15.43 3.01
C PHE A 95 -17.36 -16.61 2.59
N PHE A 96 -16.79 -17.34 3.54
CA PHE A 96 -15.76 -18.38 3.31
C PHE A 96 -16.21 -19.81 3.61
N LYS A 97 -17.51 -20.04 3.88
CA LYS A 97 -18.01 -21.36 4.32
C LYS A 97 -17.72 -22.50 3.35
N ASP A 98 -17.67 -22.21 2.05
CA ASP A 98 -17.45 -23.21 0.99
C ASP A 98 -15.97 -23.35 0.59
N GLU A 99 -15.07 -22.63 1.27
CA GLU A 99 -13.64 -22.63 0.96
C GLU A 99 -12.86 -23.55 1.92
N GLN A 100 -11.90 -24.29 1.36
CA GLN A 100 -10.94 -25.05 2.18
C GLN A 100 -9.91 -24.12 2.82
N PHE A 101 -9.46 -23.11 2.07
CA PHE A 101 -8.49 -22.12 2.51
C PHE A 101 -8.82 -20.74 1.93
N ILE A 102 -8.28 -19.69 2.54
CA ILE A 102 -8.44 -18.30 2.11
C ILE A 102 -7.09 -17.61 1.99
N VAL A 103 -7.03 -16.60 1.14
CA VAL A 103 -5.92 -15.64 1.11
C VAL A 103 -6.26 -14.45 2.00
N VAL A 104 -5.38 -14.09 2.92
CA VAL A 104 -5.51 -12.88 3.74
C VAL A 104 -4.40 -11.91 3.35
N PHE A 105 -4.76 -10.64 3.19
CA PHE A 105 -3.84 -9.59 2.75
C PHE A 105 -4.02 -8.33 3.61
N ASN A 106 -2.96 -7.89 4.29
CA ASN A 106 -2.98 -6.61 5.01
C ASN A 106 -3.11 -5.45 4.03
N GLY A 107 -4.07 -4.55 4.26
CA GLY A 107 -4.45 -3.47 3.35
C GLY A 107 -3.49 -2.27 3.26
N ASP A 108 -2.23 -2.43 3.66
CA ASP A 108 -1.15 -1.45 3.49
C ASP A 108 0.09 -2.00 2.81
N VAL A 109 0.09 -3.26 2.39
CA VAL A 109 1.26 -3.88 1.78
C VAL A 109 1.23 -3.70 0.27
N LEU A 110 2.26 -3.04 -0.27
CA LEU A 110 2.58 -3.01 -1.69
C LEU A 110 3.63 -4.09 -1.98
N THR A 111 3.35 -4.95 -2.95
CA THR A 111 4.24 -6.06 -3.28
C THR A 111 3.96 -6.64 -4.67
N ASP A 112 4.95 -7.34 -5.23
CA ASP A 112 4.81 -8.20 -6.40
C ASP A 112 5.00 -9.70 -6.08
N ILE A 113 4.78 -10.09 -4.82
CA ILE A 113 4.80 -11.48 -4.36
C ILE A 113 3.88 -12.37 -5.21
N ASN A 114 4.40 -13.53 -5.60
CA ASN A 114 3.64 -14.54 -6.34
C ASN A 114 2.75 -15.36 -5.41
N ILE A 115 1.47 -14.99 -5.31
CA ILE A 115 0.49 -15.64 -4.42
C ILE A 115 0.26 -17.11 -4.82
N SER A 116 0.33 -17.44 -6.10
CA SER A 116 0.18 -18.81 -6.59
C SER A 116 1.27 -19.75 -6.04
N GLU A 117 2.51 -19.28 -5.88
CA GLU A 117 3.59 -20.08 -5.27
C GLU A 117 3.36 -20.33 -3.77
N ILE A 118 2.83 -19.34 -3.05
CA ILE A 118 2.47 -19.50 -1.63
C ILE A 118 1.37 -20.56 -1.47
N ILE A 119 0.36 -20.54 -2.35
CA ILE A 119 -0.73 -21.53 -2.34
C ILE A 119 -0.21 -22.94 -2.67
N LYS A 120 0.67 -23.09 -3.67
CA LYS A 120 1.31 -24.37 -3.98
C LYS A 120 2.09 -24.90 -2.78
N PHE A 121 2.88 -24.05 -2.14
CA PHE A 121 3.63 -24.38 -0.94
C PHE A 121 2.72 -24.79 0.22
N HIS A 122 1.65 -24.03 0.48
CA HIS A 122 0.66 -24.32 1.52
C HIS A 122 0.05 -25.71 1.35
N LYS A 123 -0.39 -26.03 0.12
CA LYS A 123 -0.95 -27.34 -0.23
C LYS A 123 0.09 -28.46 -0.08
N ALA A 124 1.31 -28.26 -0.57
CA ALA A 124 2.38 -29.25 -0.49
C ALA A 124 2.76 -29.59 0.96
N LYS A 125 2.77 -28.59 1.85
CA LYS A 125 3.03 -28.76 3.29
C LYS A 125 1.83 -29.29 4.07
N LYS A 126 0.64 -29.34 3.46
CA LYS A 126 -0.64 -29.58 4.16
C LYS A 126 -0.77 -28.67 5.37
N ALA A 127 -0.39 -27.41 5.20
CA ALA A 127 -0.33 -26.44 6.27
C ALA A 127 -1.75 -26.09 6.77
N GLN A 128 -1.86 -25.80 8.06
CA GLN A 128 -3.04 -25.11 8.60
C GLN A 128 -2.94 -23.60 8.35
N ALA A 129 -1.73 -23.05 8.42
CA ALA A 129 -1.43 -21.66 8.11
C ALA A 129 -0.07 -21.55 7.43
N THR A 130 -0.02 -20.73 6.38
CA THR A 130 1.24 -20.29 5.76
C THR A 130 1.39 -18.80 5.94
N ILE A 131 2.50 -18.39 6.56
CA ILE A 131 2.86 -16.99 6.78
C ILE A 131 3.89 -16.61 5.72
N THR A 132 3.62 -15.58 4.92
CA THR A 132 4.62 -15.06 3.97
C THR A 132 5.65 -14.24 4.72
N LEU A 133 6.93 -14.49 4.44
CA LEU A 133 8.07 -13.90 5.10
C LEU A 133 8.89 -13.08 4.11
N THR A 134 9.23 -11.86 4.50
CA THR A 134 10.14 -10.97 3.75
C THR A 134 11.38 -10.67 4.58
N PRO A 135 12.58 -10.62 3.97
CA PRO A 135 13.79 -10.21 4.67
C PRO A 135 13.78 -8.71 4.96
N VAL A 136 14.34 -8.32 6.10
CA VAL A 136 14.59 -6.91 6.47
C VAL A 136 15.93 -6.75 7.17
N GLU A 137 16.49 -5.54 7.15
CA GLU A 137 17.69 -5.21 7.92
C GLU A 137 17.38 -4.94 9.40
N ASP A 138 16.23 -4.33 9.68
CA ASP A 138 15.78 -4.00 11.05
C ASP A 138 14.39 -4.62 11.32
N PRO A 139 14.30 -5.65 12.19
CA PRO A 139 13.04 -6.31 12.53
C PRO A 139 12.27 -5.62 13.67
N THR A 140 12.84 -4.63 14.35
CA THR A 140 12.33 -4.12 15.64
C THR A 140 10.97 -3.43 15.54
N ALA A 141 10.58 -3.01 14.33
CA ALA A 141 9.28 -2.42 14.04
C ALA A 141 8.19 -3.45 13.64
N TYR A 142 8.53 -4.74 13.53
CA TYR A 142 7.69 -5.76 12.90
C TYR A 142 7.62 -7.07 13.70
N GLY A 143 6.75 -7.98 13.25
CA GLY A 143 6.71 -9.36 13.75
C GLY A 143 7.78 -10.22 13.09
N LEU A 144 8.87 -10.51 13.81
CA LEU A 144 9.91 -11.45 13.39
C LEU A 144 9.40 -12.89 13.53
N VAL A 145 9.66 -13.71 12.51
CA VAL A 145 9.24 -15.11 12.47
C VAL A 145 10.47 -16.00 12.34
N LEU A 146 10.64 -16.90 13.31
CA LEU A 146 11.65 -17.94 13.27
C LEU A 146 11.05 -19.22 12.71
N ALA A 147 11.78 -19.87 11.80
CA ALA A 147 11.38 -21.13 11.20
C ALA A 147 12.58 -22.07 11.09
N ASP A 148 12.31 -23.38 11.17
CA ASP A 148 13.33 -24.41 11.01
C ASP A 148 13.73 -24.63 9.53
N ASN A 149 14.63 -25.58 9.29
CA ASN A 149 15.10 -25.93 7.94
C ASN A 149 14.00 -26.50 7.03
N ASN A 150 12.89 -26.98 7.59
CA ASN A 150 11.72 -27.45 6.86
C ASN A 150 10.66 -26.36 6.68
N SER A 151 11.00 -25.11 7.02
CA SER A 151 10.12 -23.94 7.00
C SER A 151 9.00 -23.98 8.03
N LYS A 152 9.02 -24.90 9.01
CA LYS A 152 8.03 -24.94 10.08
C LYS A 152 8.31 -23.78 11.03
N VAL A 153 7.30 -22.96 11.30
CA VAL A 153 7.44 -21.83 12.23
C VAL A 153 7.65 -22.38 13.64
N THR A 154 8.68 -21.88 14.31
CA THR A 154 9.04 -22.26 15.69
C THR A 154 8.70 -21.15 16.68
N GLN A 155 8.79 -19.89 16.25
CA GLN A 155 8.54 -18.75 17.11
C GLN A 155 8.02 -17.55 16.32
N PHE A 156 7.13 -16.80 16.96
CA PHE A 156 6.69 -15.48 16.50
C PHE A 156 7.06 -14.45 17.56
N LEU A 157 7.81 -13.42 17.17
CA LEU A 157 8.32 -12.38 18.05
C LEU A 157 7.83 -11.02 17.52
N GLU A 158 6.78 -10.47 18.13
CA GLU A 158 6.31 -9.13 17.77
C GLU A 158 7.25 -8.06 18.32
N LYS A 159 7.76 -7.19 17.43
CA LYS A 159 8.59 -6.01 17.74
C LYS A 159 9.68 -6.34 18.75
N PRO A 160 10.56 -7.30 18.42
CA PRO A 160 11.59 -7.73 19.36
C PRO A 160 12.59 -6.60 19.60
N SER A 161 13.21 -6.58 20.78
CA SER A 161 14.39 -5.77 21.04
C SER A 161 15.61 -6.32 20.28
N TRP A 162 16.64 -5.50 20.07
CA TRP A 162 17.92 -5.92 19.48
C TRP A 162 18.55 -7.09 20.24
N GLU A 163 18.51 -7.06 21.58
CA GLU A 163 19.01 -8.14 22.44
C GLU A 163 18.34 -9.50 22.15
N ARG A 164 17.06 -9.49 21.74
CA ARG A 164 16.32 -10.72 21.45
C ARG A 164 16.62 -11.33 20.08
N VAL A 165 17.25 -10.56 19.20
CA VAL A 165 17.55 -10.97 17.82
C VAL A 165 19.05 -11.05 17.55
N GLU A 166 19.87 -10.71 18.55
CA GLU A 166 21.32 -10.83 18.50
C GLU A 166 21.73 -12.28 18.16
N GLY A 167 22.64 -12.42 17.19
CA GLY A 167 23.13 -13.71 16.73
C GLY A 167 22.34 -14.37 15.59
N LEU A 168 21.23 -13.77 15.13
CA LEU A 168 20.57 -14.22 13.92
C LEU A 168 21.30 -13.69 12.67
N GLU A 169 21.53 -14.56 11.68
CA GLU A 169 22.20 -14.15 10.43
C GLU A 169 21.30 -13.29 9.52
N LYS A 170 19.99 -13.54 9.54
CA LYS A 170 19.00 -12.85 8.72
C LYS A 170 17.69 -12.69 9.48
N TYR A 171 17.02 -11.56 9.27
CA TYR A 171 15.72 -11.29 9.88
C TYR A 171 14.62 -11.47 8.84
N PHE A 172 13.67 -12.36 9.13
CA PHE A 172 12.48 -12.59 8.32
C PHE A 172 11.26 -12.15 9.10
N ILE A 173 10.54 -11.17 8.59
CA ILE A 173 9.34 -10.66 9.23
C ILE A 173 8.08 -11.17 8.53
N ASN A 174 6.98 -11.12 9.25
CA ASN A 174 5.65 -11.29 8.72
C ASN A 174 5.35 -10.22 7.64
N ALA A 175 5.15 -10.66 6.41
CA ALA A 175 4.85 -9.81 5.26
C ALA A 175 3.37 -9.41 5.13
N GLY A 176 2.50 -9.83 6.06
CA GLY A 176 1.08 -9.47 6.04
C GLY A 176 0.28 -10.15 4.93
N ILE A 177 0.76 -11.28 4.39
CA ILE A 177 0.06 -12.14 3.44
C ILE A 177 0.03 -13.56 3.99
N TYR A 178 -1.17 -14.14 4.11
CA TYR A 178 -1.38 -15.47 4.67
C TYR A 178 -2.22 -16.36 3.76
N ILE A 179 -1.92 -17.66 3.76
CA ILE A 179 -2.84 -18.70 3.28
C ILE A 179 -3.30 -19.50 4.49
N LEU A 180 -4.60 -19.45 4.79
CA LEU A 180 -5.16 -20.03 6.02
C LEU A 180 -6.25 -21.04 5.67
N ASN A 181 -6.19 -22.24 6.26
CA ASN A 181 -7.35 -23.13 6.21
C ASN A 181 -8.51 -22.52 7.02
N THR A 182 -9.74 -22.66 6.53
CA THR A 182 -10.93 -22.07 7.16
C THR A 182 -11.22 -22.63 8.55
N GLU A 183 -10.65 -23.79 8.91
CA GLU A 183 -10.69 -24.30 10.30
C GLU A 183 -10.13 -23.31 11.32
N ILE A 184 -9.28 -22.36 10.90
CA ILE A 184 -8.73 -21.32 11.76
C ILE A 184 -9.80 -20.50 12.48
N PHE A 185 -10.99 -20.38 11.89
CA PHE A 185 -12.08 -19.62 12.49
C PHE A 185 -12.54 -20.22 13.83
N LYS A 186 -12.30 -21.51 14.11
CA LYS A 186 -12.61 -22.14 15.40
C LYS A 186 -11.77 -21.55 16.54
N ASN A 187 -10.57 -21.05 16.23
CA ASN A 187 -9.64 -20.46 17.21
C ASN A 187 -9.86 -18.96 17.42
N ILE A 188 -10.74 -18.32 16.66
CA ILE A 188 -10.94 -16.86 16.72
C ILE A 188 -12.35 -16.58 17.28
N PRO A 189 -12.46 -15.97 18.48
CA PRO A 189 -13.76 -15.62 19.04
C PRO A 189 -14.46 -14.54 18.19
N LYS A 190 -15.78 -14.69 18.00
CA LYS A 190 -16.60 -13.67 17.32
C LYS A 190 -16.66 -12.37 18.14
N ASN A 191 -16.76 -11.23 17.46
CA ASN A 191 -16.96 -9.90 18.03
C ASN A 191 -15.94 -9.50 19.10
N LYS A 192 -14.69 -9.94 18.96
CA LYS A 192 -13.59 -9.55 19.84
C LYS A 192 -12.43 -9.00 19.04
N SER A 193 -11.71 -8.05 19.65
CA SER A 193 -10.45 -7.57 19.10
C SER A 193 -9.38 -8.63 19.24
N VAL A 194 -8.98 -9.24 18.12
CA VAL A 194 -8.00 -10.34 18.06
C VAL A 194 -7.01 -10.08 16.94
N MET A 195 -5.73 -10.18 17.26
CA MET A 195 -4.62 -10.07 16.31
C MET A 195 -4.07 -11.46 15.98
N PHE A 196 -3.77 -11.73 14.70
CA PHE A 196 -3.12 -12.97 14.28
C PHE A 196 -1.77 -13.16 14.99
N GLU A 197 -1.02 -12.07 15.05
CA GLU A 197 0.37 -11.99 15.52
C GLU A 197 0.46 -12.23 17.04
N HIS A 198 -0.52 -11.77 17.82
CA HIS A 198 -0.48 -11.85 19.28
C HIS A 198 -1.24 -13.05 19.85
N HIS A 199 -2.25 -13.56 19.15
CA HIS A 199 -3.16 -14.55 19.71
C HIS A 199 -3.19 -15.82 18.87
N VAL A 200 -3.49 -15.70 17.57
CA VAL A 200 -3.82 -16.86 16.74
C VAL A 200 -2.58 -17.69 16.42
N PHE A 201 -1.53 -17.11 15.82
CA PHE A 201 -0.33 -17.86 15.48
C PHE A 201 0.37 -18.44 16.72
N PRO A 202 0.58 -17.70 17.83
CA PRO A 202 1.12 -18.29 19.05
C PRO A 202 0.30 -19.48 19.58
N CYS A 203 -1.03 -19.41 19.54
CA CYS A 203 -1.92 -20.50 19.95
C CYS A 203 -1.76 -21.73 19.06
N LEU A 204 -1.72 -21.56 17.73
CA LEU A 204 -1.48 -22.67 16.79
C LEU A 204 -0.12 -23.34 17.04
N LEU A 205 0.93 -22.56 17.32
CA LEU A 205 2.25 -23.09 17.62
C LEU A 205 2.26 -23.88 18.94
N ALA A 206 1.60 -23.38 19.98
CA ALA A 206 1.46 -24.08 21.26
C ALA A 206 0.69 -25.41 21.12
N GLU A 207 -0.29 -25.46 20.21
CA GLU A 207 -1.02 -26.68 19.84
C GLU A 207 -0.27 -27.58 18.85
N ASN A 208 0.98 -27.26 18.51
CA ASN A 208 1.83 -27.96 17.53
C ASN A 208 1.16 -28.13 16.14
N LYS A 209 0.34 -27.15 15.74
CA LYS A 209 -0.31 -27.13 14.43
C LYS A 209 0.70 -26.90 13.30
N ALA A 210 0.26 -27.24 12.09
CA ALA A 210 1.05 -27.15 10.87
C ALA A 210 1.17 -25.69 10.36
N VAL A 211 1.98 -24.86 11.04
CA VAL A 211 2.27 -23.47 10.65
C VAL A 211 3.62 -23.39 9.95
N TYR A 212 3.65 -22.82 8.75
CA TYR A 212 4.86 -22.75 7.93
C TYR A 212 5.14 -21.33 7.42
N GLY A 213 6.41 -20.97 7.35
CA GLY A 213 6.88 -19.70 6.80
C GLY A 213 7.31 -19.85 5.34
N PHE A 214 6.70 -19.10 4.43
CA PHE A 214 7.13 -19.04 3.03
C PHE A 214 8.04 -17.83 2.84
N LYS A 215 9.34 -18.04 2.58
CA LYS A 215 10.30 -16.96 2.34
C LYS A 215 10.16 -16.44 0.91
N SER A 216 10.08 -15.12 0.76
CA SER A 216 9.99 -14.44 -0.52
C SER A 216 11.02 -13.32 -0.62
N ASP A 217 11.67 -13.22 -1.78
CA ASP A 217 12.61 -12.13 -2.13
C ASP A 217 11.95 -11.10 -3.08
N ALA A 218 10.65 -11.22 -3.33
CA ALA A 218 9.87 -10.24 -4.09
C ALA A 218 9.82 -8.88 -3.36
N TYR A 219 9.53 -7.81 -4.09
CA TYR A 219 9.44 -6.47 -3.53
C TYR A 219 8.34 -6.42 -2.46
N TRP A 220 8.62 -5.77 -1.33
CA TRP A 220 7.65 -5.61 -0.25
C TRP A 220 7.87 -4.29 0.49
N ILE A 221 6.79 -3.56 0.75
CA ILE A 221 6.79 -2.39 1.63
C ILE A 221 5.39 -2.17 2.22
N ASP A 222 5.29 -1.79 3.50
CA ASP A 222 4.06 -1.20 4.03
C ASP A 222 4.03 0.31 3.77
N ILE A 223 2.96 0.82 3.17
CA ILE A 223 2.77 2.26 2.93
C ILE A 223 2.28 3.00 4.19
N GLY A 224 2.71 2.56 5.38
CA GLY A 224 2.16 3.02 6.64
C GLY A 224 2.79 4.30 7.18
N SER A 225 3.74 4.95 6.49
CA SER A 225 4.34 6.22 6.90
C SER A 225 4.66 7.08 5.67
N PRO A 226 4.77 8.41 5.79
CA PRO A 226 5.07 9.28 4.66
C PRO A 226 6.39 8.94 3.97
N LYS A 227 7.41 8.54 4.75
CA LYS A 227 8.71 8.09 4.22
C LYS A 227 8.54 6.87 3.31
N LYS A 228 7.90 5.81 3.82
CA LYS A 228 7.67 4.57 3.04
C LYS A 228 6.72 4.77 1.86
N TYR A 229 5.72 5.62 2.05
CA TYR A 229 4.81 6.00 0.97
C TYR A 229 5.57 6.65 -0.20
N LYS A 230 6.56 7.50 0.08
CA LYS A 230 7.43 8.07 -0.93
C LYS A 230 8.38 7.03 -1.54
N GLU A 231 9.02 6.19 -0.71
CA GLU A 231 9.88 5.09 -1.18
C GLU A 231 9.13 4.15 -2.14
N ALA A 232 7.85 3.86 -1.87
CA ALA A 232 7.00 3.07 -2.76
C ALA A 232 6.84 3.73 -4.15
N HIS A 233 6.64 5.05 -4.22
CA HIS A 233 6.58 5.77 -5.49
C HIS A 233 7.90 5.74 -6.25
N GLU A 234 9.02 5.98 -5.53
CA GLU A 234 10.35 5.92 -6.14
C GLU A 234 10.64 4.52 -6.72
N ALA A 235 10.34 3.46 -5.96
CA ALA A 235 10.51 2.08 -6.39
C ALA A 235 9.66 1.73 -7.63
N ILE A 236 8.38 2.15 -7.65
CA ILE A 236 7.50 1.97 -8.81
C ILE A 236 8.09 2.66 -10.05
N LEU A 237 8.49 3.93 -9.92
CA LEU A 237 9.01 4.69 -11.06
C LEU A 237 10.38 4.21 -11.56
N ARG A 238 11.16 3.56 -10.69
CA ARG A 238 12.43 2.91 -11.05
C ARG A 238 12.23 1.51 -11.64
N GLY A 239 11.01 0.97 -11.60
CA GLY A 239 10.70 -0.38 -12.08
C GLY A 239 11.17 -1.49 -11.13
N GLU A 240 11.38 -1.16 -9.85
CA GLU A 240 11.73 -2.13 -8.81
C GLU A 240 10.53 -2.99 -8.39
N VAL A 241 9.30 -2.52 -8.67
CA VAL A 241 8.06 -3.27 -8.47
C VAL A 241 7.47 -3.64 -9.82
N THR A 242 7.49 -4.92 -10.17
CA THR A 242 7.28 -5.35 -11.57
C THR A 242 5.81 -5.46 -11.97
N LEU A 243 4.91 -5.72 -11.01
CA LEU A 243 3.48 -5.94 -11.27
C LEU A 243 2.63 -4.68 -11.15
N VAL A 244 3.20 -3.56 -10.70
CA VAL A 244 2.48 -2.29 -10.64
C VAL A 244 2.41 -1.66 -12.03
N LYS A 245 1.20 -1.59 -12.57
CA LYS A 245 0.95 -0.92 -13.86
C LYS A 245 0.88 0.59 -13.65
N ILE A 246 1.77 1.32 -14.32
CA ILE A 246 1.70 2.77 -14.49
C ILE A 246 0.91 3.05 -15.77
N PHE A 247 -0.15 3.85 -15.67
CA PHE A 247 -0.96 4.26 -16.82
C PHE A 247 -0.40 5.50 -17.51
N GLY A 248 -0.70 5.62 -18.81
CA GLY A 248 -0.17 6.67 -19.69
C GLY A 248 0.76 6.11 -20.76
N HIS A 249 1.08 6.91 -21.77
CA HIS A 249 2.10 6.54 -22.74
C HIS A 249 3.49 6.79 -22.16
N ARG A 250 4.40 5.87 -22.44
CA ARG A 250 5.80 6.01 -22.03
C ARG A 250 6.54 6.83 -23.09
N GLU A 251 7.05 7.99 -22.70
CA GLU A 251 7.95 8.78 -23.55
C GLU A 251 9.40 8.29 -23.44
N LYS A 252 10.33 8.93 -24.17
CA LYS A 252 11.75 8.57 -24.10
C LYS A 252 12.24 8.60 -22.64
N GLY A 253 12.85 7.50 -22.20
CA GLY A 253 13.34 7.32 -20.83
C GLY A 253 12.31 6.68 -19.90
N SER A 254 12.29 7.11 -18.63
CA SER A 254 11.37 6.62 -17.60
C SER A 254 10.30 7.68 -17.27
N VAL A 255 9.72 8.29 -18.31
CA VAL A 255 8.65 9.29 -18.17
C VAL A 255 7.34 8.70 -18.67
N TRP A 256 6.31 8.77 -17.83
CA TRP A 256 4.94 8.39 -18.18
C TRP A 256 4.06 9.64 -18.22
N VAL A 257 3.24 9.76 -19.25
CA VAL A 257 2.35 10.91 -19.44
C VAL A 257 0.94 10.41 -19.72
N GLY A 258 -0.02 10.93 -18.95
CA GLY A 258 -1.44 10.64 -19.11
C GLY A 258 -2.06 11.32 -20.34
N GLU A 259 -3.24 10.84 -20.72
CA GLU A 259 -3.99 11.39 -21.83
C GLU A 259 -4.42 12.85 -21.58
N GLN A 260 -4.57 13.62 -22.66
CA GLN A 260 -5.03 15.02 -22.61
C GLN A 260 -4.12 15.96 -21.80
N THR A 261 -2.87 15.57 -21.59
CA THR A 261 -1.88 16.39 -20.88
C THR A 261 -1.14 17.31 -21.84
N GLU A 262 -1.04 18.58 -21.46
CA GLU A 262 -0.41 19.67 -22.20
C GLU A 262 0.88 20.11 -21.50
N ILE A 263 2.02 19.87 -22.13
CA ILE A 263 3.34 20.28 -21.63
C ILE A 263 3.87 21.36 -22.57
N ASP A 264 4.16 22.54 -22.05
CA ASP A 264 4.76 23.61 -22.84
C ASP A 264 6.09 23.15 -23.46
N LYS A 265 6.36 23.56 -24.70
CA LYS A 265 7.57 23.18 -25.48
C LYS A 265 8.89 23.50 -24.78
N THR A 266 8.90 24.44 -23.84
CA THR A 266 10.08 24.87 -23.08
C THR A 266 10.18 24.21 -21.71
N ALA A 267 9.12 23.55 -21.25
CA ALA A 267 9.13 22.78 -20.03
C ALA A 267 9.97 21.49 -20.19
N LYS A 268 10.52 20.99 -19.09
CA LYS A 268 11.35 19.79 -19.08
C LYS A 268 10.83 18.77 -18.09
N ILE A 269 10.50 17.58 -18.59
CA ILE A 269 10.22 16.42 -17.75
C ILE A 269 11.45 15.51 -17.78
N ILE A 270 12.11 15.35 -16.63
CA ILE A 270 13.36 14.59 -16.50
C ILE A 270 13.06 13.34 -15.70
N GLY A 271 13.04 12.20 -16.39
CA GLY A 271 12.71 10.91 -15.79
C GLY A 271 13.71 10.44 -14.72
N PRO A 272 13.29 9.53 -13.82
CA PRO A 272 11.97 8.91 -13.80
C PRO A 272 10.88 9.87 -13.28
N ALA A 273 9.72 9.93 -13.92
CA ALA A 273 8.61 10.82 -13.54
C ALA A 273 7.26 10.33 -14.09
N LEU A 274 6.17 10.58 -13.36
CA LEU A 274 4.81 10.27 -13.78
C LEU A 274 3.97 11.54 -13.81
N ILE A 275 3.40 11.84 -14.96
CA ILE A 275 2.45 12.93 -15.18
C ILE A 275 1.08 12.33 -15.46
N GLY A 276 0.08 12.74 -14.67
CA GLY A 276 -1.29 12.27 -14.78
C GLY A 276 -2.00 12.73 -16.05
N LYS A 277 -3.31 12.47 -16.11
CA LYS A 277 -4.21 12.89 -17.18
C LYS A 277 -4.62 14.35 -17.00
N GLU A 278 -4.92 15.02 -18.10
CA GLU A 278 -5.45 16.41 -18.09
C GLU A 278 -4.52 17.38 -17.32
N VAL A 279 -3.21 17.10 -17.27
CA VAL A 279 -2.24 17.96 -16.58
C VAL A 279 -1.80 19.09 -17.52
N LYS A 280 -1.54 20.26 -16.95
CA LYS A 280 -0.94 21.39 -17.68
C LYS A 280 0.39 21.76 -17.05
N VAL A 281 1.45 21.84 -17.84
CA VAL A 281 2.79 22.28 -17.39
C VAL A 281 3.21 23.53 -18.14
N GLY A 282 3.34 24.64 -17.41
CA GLY A 282 3.70 25.95 -17.94
C GLY A 282 5.14 26.04 -18.45
N ALA A 283 5.39 27.10 -19.22
CA ALA A 283 6.69 27.37 -19.84
C ALA A 283 7.85 27.40 -18.83
N GLU A 284 9.00 26.88 -19.26
CA GLU A 284 10.26 26.81 -18.53
C GLU A 284 10.21 26.08 -17.17
N SER A 285 9.11 25.39 -16.88
CA SER A 285 8.96 24.58 -15.67
C SER A 285 9.66 23.22 -15.79
N GLN A 286 10.00 22.63 -14.66
CA GLN A 286 10.72 21.36 -14.58
C GLN A 286 10.02 20.39 -13.63
N VAL A 287 9.80 19.15 -14.08
CA VAL A 287 9.37 18.04 -13.23
C VAL A 287 10.42 16.94 -13.31
N LYS A 288 11.02 16.57 -12.18
CA LYS A 288 12.20 15.69 -12.18
C LYS A 288 12.33 14.81 -10.94
N ASN A 289 13.21 13.80 -11.04
CA ASN A 289 13.70 12.98 -9.92
C ASN A 289 12.60 12.24 -9.14
N CYS A 290 11.93 11.28 -9.76
CA CYS A 290 10.85 10.48 -9.18
C CYS A 290 9.60 11.29 -8.77
N SER A 291 9.37 12.46 -9.37
CA SER A 291 8.15 13.23 -9.13
C SER A 291 6.92 12.57 -9.74
N VAL A 292 5.80 12.64 -9.01
CA VAL A 292 4.50 12.16 -9.45
C VAL A 292 3.51 13.31 -9.40
N VAL A 293 2.89 13.60 -10.53
CA VAL A 293 1.89 14.65 -10.70
C VAL A 293 0.55 13.97 -10.97
N GLY A 294 -0.41 14.14 -10.08
CA GLY A 294 -1.76 13.61 -10.17
C GLY A 294 -2.54 14.17 -11.35
N ASP A 295 -3.71 13.58 -11.61
CA ASP A 295 -4.59 14.02 -12.68
C ASP A 295 -5.07 15.46 -12.44
N LYS A 296 -5.37 16.20 -13.51
CA LYS A 296 -5.95 17.56 -13.48
C LYS A 296 -5.13 18.58 -12.67
N VAL A 297 -3.82 18.37 -12.57
CA VAL A 297 -2.92 19.34 -11.93
C VAL A 297 -2.52 20.42 -12.94
N GLU A 298 -2.54 21.66 -12.49
CA GLU A 298 -2.04 22.81 -13.27
C GLU A 298 -0.74 23.33 -12.63
N ILE A 299 0.36 23.31 -13.38
CA ILE A 299 1.66 23.85 -12.97
C ILE A 299 1.94 25.12 -13.78
N GLY A 300 2.18 26.22 -13.07
CA GLY A 300 2.55 27.51 -13.63
C GLY A 300 3.92 27.52 -14.30
N LYS A 301 4.37 28.71 -14.68
CA LYS A 301 5.65 28.93 -15.39
C LYS A 301 6.83 29.00 -14.43
N HIS A 302 8.02 28.65 -14.92
CA HIS A 302 9.29 28.73 -14.18
C HIS A 302 9.29 27.99 -12.83
N SER A 303 8.44 26.97 -12.69
CA SER A 303 8.27 26.20 -11.44
C SER A 303 9.13 24.93 -11.46
N ILE A 304 9.61 24.50 -10.29
CA ILE A 304 10.46 23.32 -10.15
C ILE A 304 9.80 22.34 -9.19
N ILE A 305 9.52 21.14 -9.69
CA ILE A 305 8.92 20.03 -8.95
C ILE A 305 9.90 18.87 -8.91
N GLU A 306 10.49 18.61 -7.75
CA GLU A 306 11.59 17.66 -7.62
C GLU A 306 11.37 16.69 -6.47
N ASN A 307 11.33 15.39 -6.81
CA ASN A 307 11.07 14.30 -5.86
C ASN A 307 9.81 14.54 -5.00
N THR A 308 8.77 15.08 -5.64
CA THR A 308 7.53 15.51 -5.00
C THR A 308 6.36 14.71 -5.54
N ILE A 309 5.42 14.37 -4.66
CA ILE A 309 4.16 13.72 -5.00
C ILE A 309 3.05 14.76 -4.88
N ILE A 310 2.34 15.04 -5.97
CA ILE A 310 1.21 15.97 -6.03
C ILE A 310 -0.03 15.15 -6.37
N TRP A 311 -1.06 15.22 -5.53
CA TRP A 311 -2.32 14.53 -5.77
C TRP A 311 -3.22 15.30 -6.77
N GLU A 312 -4.31 14.65 -7.16
CA GLU A 312 -5.24 15.16 -8.19
C GLU A 312 -5.78 16.56 -7.85
N GLY A 313 -5.98 17.37 -8.90
CA GLY A 313 -6.72 18.63 -8.84
C GLY A 313 -5.96 19.82 -8.24
N CYS A 314 -4.65 19.70 -8.01
CA CYS A 314 -3.86 20.78 -7.44
C CYS A 314 -3.56 21.90 -8.46
N LYS A 315 -3.45 23.13 -7.96
CA LYS A 315 -3.00 24.31 -8.73
C LYS A 315 -1.71 24.84 -8.14
N ILE A 316 -0.66 24.79 -8.92
CA ILE A 316 0.69 25.24 -8.57
C ILE A 316 0.98 26.51 -9.37
N GLY A 317 1.24 27.62 -8.69
CA GLY A 317 1.48 28.93 -9.29
C GLY A 317 2.82 29.02 -10.02
N ASP A 318 3.10 30.22 -10.54
CA ASP A 318 4.36 30.55 -11.19
C ASP A 318 5.50 30.67 -10.17
N ASN A 319 6.73 30.37 -10.59
CA ASN A 319 7.95 30.48 -9.77
C ASN A 319 7.90 29.66 -8.46
N VAL A 320 7.12 28.58 -8.41
CA VAL A 320 7.01 27.70 -7.24
C VAL A 320 8.11 26.67 -7.24
N ARG A 321 8.62 26.34 -6.05
CA ARG A 321 9.63 25.29 -5.87
C ARG A 321 9.16 24.28 -4.83
N LEU A 322 8.93 23.05 -5.26
CA LEU A 322 8.57 21.93 -4.40
C LEU A 322 9.69 20.89 -4.41
N TYR A 323 10.23 20.59 -3.24
CA TYR A 323 11.33 19.63 -3.08
C TYR A 323 10.94 18.56 -2.07
N GLY A 324 10.88 17.31 -2.48
CA GLY A 324 10.84 16.20 -1.52
C GLY A 324 9.58 16.14 -0.65
N CYS A 325 8.50 16.80 -1.05
CA CYS A 325 7.27 16.97 -0.26
C CYS A 325 6.10 16.18 -0.85
N VAL A 326 4.98 16.15 -0.12
CA VAL A 326 3.70 15.60 -0.61
C VAL A 326 2.62 16.66 -0.53
N VAL A 327 1.86 16.84 -1.60
CA VAL A 327 0.74 17.77 -1.70
C VAL A 327 -0.55 16.98 -1.92
N GLY A 328 -1.48 17.06 -0.96
CA GLY A 328 -2.78 16.39 -0.97
C GLY A 328 -3.75 16.94 -2.02
N PHE A 329 -4.97 16.42 -2.07
CA PHE A 329 -5.94 16.73 -3.12
C PHE A 329 -6.29 18.22 -3.15
N ASN A 330 -6.55 18.75 -4.35
CA ASN A 330 -7.15 20.08 -4.55
C ASN A 330 -6.43 21.23 -3.81
N CYS A 331 -5.13 21.11 -3.58
CA CYS A 331 -4.36 22.19 -2.96
C CYS A 331 -4.12 23.33 -3.95
N LYS A 332 -4.07 24.56 -3.43
CA LYS A 332 -3.62 25.74 -4.18
C LYS A 332 -2.31 26.23 -3.58
N ILE A 333 -1.23 26.10 -4.34
CA ILE A 333 0.09 26.63 -3.99
C ILE A 333 0.31 27.88 -4.84
N GLU A 334 0.29 29.05 -4.22
CA GLU A 334 0.36 30.31 -4.94
C GLU A 334 1.80 30.65 -5.39
N GLU A 335 1.92 31.71 -6.19
CA GLU A 335 3.16 32.13 -6.82
C GLU A 335 4.33 32.29 -5.82
N GLY A 336 5.54 31.91 -6.25
CA GLY A 336 6.77 32.16 -5.50
C GLY A 336 6.89 31.38 -4.18
N VAL A 337 6.02 30.40 -3.94
CA VAL A 337 6.11 29.54 -2.76
C VAL A 337 7.28 28.57 -2.88
N LEU A 338 7.99 28.35 -1.77
CA LEU A 338 9.01 27.31 -1.63
C LEU A 338 8.59 26.33 -0.53
N ILE A 339 8.57 25.04 -0.85
CA ILE A 339 8.34 23.96 0.11
C ILE A 339 9.50 22.96 0.03
N ALA A 340 10.24 22.85 1.12
CA ALA A 340 11.37 21.94 1.28
C ALA A 340 10.93 20.52 1.71
N LYS A 341 11.91 19.68 2.04
CA LYS A 341 11.77 18.23 2.11
C LYS A 341 10.96 17.83 3.34
N GLY A 342 10.13 16.79 3.18
CA GLY A 342 9.40 16.20 4.29
C GLY A 342 8.14 16.95 4.71
N ALA A 343 7.87 18.13 4.14
CA ALA A 343 6.58 18.78 4.28
C ALA A 343 5.47 17.94 3.65
N ILE A 344 4.31 17.91 4.32
CA ILE A 344 3.11 17.23 3.84
C ILE A 344 1.96 18.23 3.95
N ILE A 345 1.40 18.60 2.79
CA ILE A 345 0.29 19.55 2.70
C ILE A 345 -1.01 18.75 2.59
N ALA A 346 -1.93 18.99 3.53
CA ALA A 346 -3.21 18.28 3.59
C ALA A 346 -4.17 18.74 2.48
N ASP A 347 -5.16 17.90 2.17
CA ASP A 347 -6.18 18.18 1.15
C ASP A 347 -6.85 19.56 1.33
N ASN A 348 -7.15 20.23 0.22
CA ASN A 348 -7.83 21.53 0.14
C ASN A 348 -7.08 22.70 0.82
N SER A 349 -5.77 22.55 1.07
CA SER A 349 -4.98 23.64 1.65
C SER A 349 -4.65 24.72 0.62
N VAL A 350 -4.57 25.98 1.10
CA VAL A 350 -4.08 27.12 0.32
C VAL A 350 -2.79 27.63 0.96
N ILE A 351 -1.71 27.64 0.19
CA ILE A 351 -0.42 28.19 0.62
C ILE A 351 -0.23 29.52 -0.11
N ALA A 352 -0.24 30.60 0.67
CA ALA A 352 -0.26 31.96 0.16
C ALA A 352 1.05 32.36 -0.53
N LYS A 353 0.96 33.30 -1.46
CA LYS A 353 2.08 33.82 -2.27
C LYS A 353 3.31 34.14 -1.42
N GLY A 354 4.48 33.68 -1.88
CA GLY A 354 5.78 33.96 -1.26
C GLY A 354 6.06 33.22 0.06
N SER A 355 5.21 32.28 0.48
CA SER A 355 5.47 31.46 1.68
C SER A 355 6.69 30.57 1.49
N ILE A 356 7.47 30.39 2.56
CA ILE A 356 8.68 29.56 2.55
C ILE A 356 8.61 28.58 3.73
N PHE A 357 8.68 27.29 3.41
CA PHE A 357 8.82 26.19 4.36
C PHE A 357 10.20 25.59 4.13
N ASN A 358 11.17 25.97 4.97
CA ASN A 358 12.52 25.42 4.95
C ASN A 358 12.67 24.32 6.01
N ASP A 359 13.60 23.39 5.75
CA ASP A 359 13.98 22.28 6.63
C ASP A 359 14.50 22.75 8.00
#